data_AF-A0A418RT07-F1
#
_entry.id   AF-A0A418RT07-F1
#
_cell.length_a   1.000
_cell.length_b   1.000
_cell.length_c   1.000
_cell.angle_alpha   90.00
_cell.angle_beta   90.00
_cell.angle_gamma   90.00
#
_symmetry.space_group_name_H-M   'P 1'
#
loop_
_entity.id
_entity.type
_entity.pdbx_description
1 polymer ?
#
loop_
_entity_poly.entity_id
_entity_poly.type
_entity_poly.pdbx_seq_one_letter_code
_entity_poly.pdbx_strand_id
1 'polypeptide(L)' 'MPAITLKAHYDGQRILLDEPFDLPVNSSLMITVLPSFNNENDPWVNIATKGLSDAYSDNEPEYLVKNIKR' A
#
# COMPACT_ATOMS: atom_id res chain seq x y z
N MET A 1 -12.73 12.55 26.42
CA MET A 1 -11.56 11.72 26.05
C MET A 1 -10.99 12.30 24.76
N PRO A 2 -9.65 12.35 24.60
CA PRO A 2 -9.06 12.73 23.31
C PRO A 2 -9.49 11.72 22.24
N ALA A 3 -9.62 12.18 20.99
CA ALA A 3 -9.89 11.27 19.87
C ALA A 3 -8.70 10.32 19.69
N ILE A 4 -8.96 9.02 19.62
CA ILE A 4 -7.97 7.98 19.36
C ILE A 4 -8.34 7.26 18.06
N THR A 5 -7.33 7.03 17.22
CA THR A 5 -7.48 6.20 16.02
C THR A 5 -7.06 4.78 16.37
N LEU A 6 -7.99 3.84 16.26
CA LEU A 6 -7.74 2.41 16.46
C LEU A 6 -7.73 1.70 15.12
N LYS A 7 -6.84 0.72 14.98
CA LYS A 7 -6.85 -0.16 13.81
C LYS A 7 -7.90 -1.24 13.98
N ALA A 8 -8.58 -1.54 12.89
CA ALA A 8 -9.64 -2.51 12.84
C ALA A 8 -9.75 -3.10 11.44
N HIS A 9 -10.25 -4.32 11.36
CA HIS A 9 -10.61 -4.97 10.11
C HIS A 9 -12.08 -5.42 10.14
N TYR A 10 -12.66 -5.53 8.95
CA TYR A 10 -13.99 -6.10 8.78
C TYR A 10 -13.86 -7.60 8.49
N ASP A 11 -14.43 -8.45 9.33
CA ASP A 11 -14.36 -9.91 9.18
C ASP A 11 -15.44 -10.49 8.23
N GLY A 12 -16.23 -9.62 7.59
CA GLY A 12 -17.39 -10.01 6.77
C GLY A 12 -18.73 -9.93 7.51
N GLN A 13 -18.72 -9.71 8.83
CA GLN A 13 -19.91 -9.54 9.66
C GLN A 13 -19.80 -8.37 10.64
N ARG A 14 -18.63 -8.14 11.22
CA ARG A 14 -18.35 -7.21 12.30
C ARG A 14 -17.04 -6.46 12.06
N ILE A 15 -16.94 -5.28 12.64
CA ILE A 15 -15.69 -4.52 12.73
C ILE A 15 -14.97 -5.03 13.97
N LEU A 16 -13.81 -5.65 13.79
CA LEU A 16 -12.97 -6.17 14.87
C LEU A 16 -11.79 -5.23 15.08
N LEU A 17 -11.58 -4.80 16.32
CA LEU A 17 -10.38 -4.06 16.69
C LEU A 17 -9.19 -5.01 16.67
N ASP A 18 -8.08 -4.59 16.06
CA ASP A 18 -6.87 -5.41 15.96
C ASP A 18 -6.18 -5.56 17.32
N GLU A 19 -6.38 -4.59 18.21
CA GLU A 19 -5.82 -4.56 19.56
C GLU A 19 -6.96 -4.46 20.60
N PRO A 20 -6.81 -5.07 21.79
CA PRO A 20 -7.77 -4.91 22.86
C PRO A 20 -7.90 -3.44 23.29
N PHE A 21 -9.14 -2.94 23.33
CA PHE A 21 -9.45 -1.60 23.78
C PHE A 21 -10.73 -1.61 24.61
N ASP A 22 -10.71 -0.96 25.78
CA ASP A 22 -11.90 -0.83 26.62
C ASP A 22 -12.82 0.23 26.01
N LEU A 23 -13.84 -0.22 25.29
CA LEU A 23 -14.79 0.62 24.59
C LEU A 23 -16.10 0.73 25.40
N PRO A 24 -16.39 1.89 26.01
CA PRO A 24 -17.61 2.05 26.78
C PRO A 24 -18.86 1.88 25.90
N VAL A 25 -19.88 1.25 26.45
CA VAL A 25 -21.19 1.11 25.79
C VAL A 25 -21.75 2.48 25.41
N ASN A 26 -22.27 2.59 24.18
CA ASN A 26 -22.80 3.84 23.59
C ASN A 26 -21.77 4.96 23.36
N SER A 27 -20.48 4.65 23.28
CA SER A 27 -19.47 5.63 22.85
C SER A 27 -19.73 6.07 21.40
N SER A 28 -19.66 7.37 21.14
CA SER A 28 -19.75 7.91 19.77
C SER A 28 -18.50 7.57 18.98
N LEU A 29 -18.66 6.89 17.83
CA LEU A 29 -17.55 6.44 16.99
C LEU A 29 -17.54 7.15 15.63
N MET A 30 -16.34 7.43 15.11
CA MET A 30 -16.12 7.84 13.73
C MET A 30 -15.47 6.67 12.99
N ILE A 31 -16.14 6.16 11.95
CA ILE A 31 -15.65 5.02 11.16
C ILE A 31 -15.08 5.54 9.85
N THR A 32 -13.80 5.24 9.60
CA THR A 32 -13.13 5.54 8.34
C THR A 32 -12.76 4.22 7.67
N VAL A 33 -13.33 3.95 6.50
CA VAL A 33 -12.97 2.77 5.68
C VAL A 33 -11.79 3.15 4.81
N LEU A 34 -10.65 2.48 5.02
CA LEU A 34 -9.46 2.69 4.21
C LEU A 34 -9.56 1.90 2.91
N PRO A 35 -9.09 2.44 1.78
CA PRO A 35 -9.00 1.68 0.54
C PRO A 35 -8.03 0.51 0.75
N SER A 36 -8.39 -0.67 0.22
CA SER A 36 -7.49 -1.81 0.23
C SER A 36 -6.27 -1.51 -0.63
N PHE A 37 -5.10 -1.35 0.00
CA PHE A 37 -3.81 -1.30 -0.71
C PHE A 37 -3.31 -2.70 -1.11
N ASN A 38 -4.17 -3.71 -1.13
CA ASN A 38 -3.91 -4.99 -1.83
C ASN A 38 -3.95 -4.75 -3.34
N ASN A 39 -3.04 -3.91 -3.80
CA ASN A 39 -2.69 -3.82 -5.19
C ASN A 39 -1.54 -4.81 -5.38
N GLU A 40 -1.87 -6.11 -5.40
CA GLU A 40 -1.06 -7.06 -6.15
C GLU A 40 -0.92 -6.61 -7.62
N ASN A 41 -1.76 -5.67 -8.05
CA ASN A 41 -1.66 -4.92 -9.29
C ASN A 41 -1.26 -3.45 -9.07
N ASP A 42 -0.32 -3.13 -8.18
CA ASP A 42 0.26 -1.79 -8.19
C ASP A 42 0.86 -1.56 -9.59
N PRO A 43 0.31 -0.65 -10.41
CA PRO A 43 0.85 -0.39 -11.74
C PRO A 43 2.33 -0.02 -11.66
N TRP A 44 2.78 0.58 -10.55
CA TRP A 44 4.18 0.88 -10.28
C TRP A 44 5.03 -0.37 -10.13
N VAL A 45 4.54 -1.42 -9.46
CA VAL A 45 5.26 -2.69 -9.32
C VAL A 45 5.40 -3.37 -10.68
N ASN A 46 4.35 -3.36 -11.50
CA ASN A 46 4.39 -3.91 -12.86
C ASN A 46 5.35 -3.13 -13.78
N ILE A 47 5.33 -1.80 -13.72
CA ILE A 47 6.24 -0.94 -14.49
C ILE A 47 7.69 -1.15 -14.02
N ALA A 48 7.93 -1.19 -12.70
CA ALA A 48 9.25 -1.41 -12.14
C ALA A 48 9.82 -2.78 -12.52
N THR A 49 9.00 -3.83 -12.45
CA THR A 49 9.37 -5.20 -12.82
C THR A 49 9.72 -5.28 -14.31
N LYS A 50 8.92 -4.65 -15.17
CA LYS A 50 9.20 -4.58 -16.61
C LYS A 50 10.49 -3.82 -16.90
N GLY A 51 10.69 -2.65 -16.30
CA GLY A 51 11.92 -1.86 -16.47
C GLY A 51 13.16 -2.63 -16.01
N LEU A 52 13.06 -3.40 -14.93
CA LEU A 52 14.13 -4.28 -14.46
C LEU A 52 14.41 -5.40 -15.46
N SER A 53 13.38 -6.07 -15.98
CA SER A 53 13.53 -7.11 -17.00
C SER A 53 14.16 -6.59 -18.29
N ASP A 54 13.78 -5.39 -18.72
CA ASP A 54 14.30 -4.77 -19.95
C ASP A 54 15.78 -4.36 -19.77
N ALA A 55 16.16 -3.86 -18.59
CA ALA A 55 17.54 -3.47 -18.28
C ALA A 55 18.51 -4.66 -18.17
N TYR A 56 18.02 -5.86 -17.85
CA TYR A 56 18.85 -7.08 -17.76
C TYR A 56 18.57 -8.07 -18.89
N SER A 57 17.93 -7.62 -19.99
CA SER A 57 17.67 -8.44 -21.17
C SER A 57 18.90 -8.49 -22.08
N ASP A 58 19.01 -9.55 -22.90
CA ASP A 58 20.02 -9.66 -23.96
C ASP A 58 19.96 -8.52 -25.01
N ASN A 59 18.85 -7.76 -25.05
CA ASN A 59 18.65 -6.60 -25.90
C ASN A 59 18.96 -5.26 -25.20
N GLU A 60 19.63 -5.26 -24.05
CA GLU A 60 20.04 -4.04 -23.37
C GLU A 60 20.94 -3.17 -24.29
N PRO A 61 20.62 -1.88 -24.50
CA PRO A 61 21.44 -1.00 -25.32
C PRO A 61 22.76 -0.65 -24.60
N GLU A 62 23.88 -0.70 -25.33
CA GLU A 62 25.17 -0.30 -24.78
C GLU A 62 25.21 1.21 -24.44
N TYR A 63 25.38 1.52 -23.16
CA TYR A 63 25.49 2.89 -22.67
C TYR A 63 26.90 3.45 -22.88
N LEU A 64 27.06 4.27 -23.92
CA LEU A 64 28.33 4.91 -24.26
C LEU A 64 28.46 6.30 -23.62
N VAL A 65 29.70 6.77 -23.42
CA VAL A 65 29.99 8.10 -22.84
C VAL A 65 29.32 9.24 -23.61
N LYS A 66 29.11 9.08 -24.92
CA LYS A 66 28.37 10.03 -25.78
C LYS A 66 26.89 10.21 -25.39
N ASN A 67 26.32 9.29 -24.62
CA ASN A 67 24.92 9.31 -24.19
C ASN A 67 24.71 10.18 -22.93
N ILE A 68 25.78 10.67 -22.31
CA ILE A 68 25.71 11.52 -21.12
C ILE A 68 25.56 12.99 -21.56
N LYS A 69 24.42 13.62 -21.22
CA LYS A 69 24.26 15.08 -21.36
C LYS A 69 24.98 15.79 -20.21
N ARG A 70 25.80 16.79 -20.56
CA ARG A 70 26.41 17.73 -19.60
C ARG A 70 25.47 18.90 -19.33
#